data_AF-A0A8T5JL48-F1
#
_entry.id   AF-A0A8T5JL48-F1
#
_cell.length_a   1.000
_cell.length_b   1.000
_cell.length_c   1.000
_cell.angle_alpha   90.00
_cell.angle_beta   90.00
_cell.angle_gamma   90.00
#
_symmetry.space_group_name_H-M   'P 1'
#
loop_
_entity.id
_entity.type
_entity.pdbx_description
1 polymer ?
#
loop_
_entity_poly.entity_id
_entity_poly.type
_entity_poly.pdbx_seq_one_letter_code
_entity_poly.pdbx_strand_id
1 'polypeptide(L)'
;MKDAIDYSALTLKLLIKSGSIEGTNKFFEELEKDPTHELINMYEPWKENSIIESEHYHLINQSGDLFTYSEHYCNALNQDKYVKFWNESISVELLGDFLDGLIMGTDSGMEAYADLPPFDFLKLDHIVQAYERNLNDDLTEKIKKFVEAGYSSVFSSYDIDAELVEKYVPLINTWKRFVDLPKFVSEQLSYIGNEDEFSSLEALEEDEKGYSKDFFYAAIPKMIELVGEKEFSRIAHDALRETVCKHVVEKYELPEWIPVKEKPNKFEKAISKYETDNFPMAWSLINTLKKVTNKQKKQISEKMAEWYCDGKMSCVDDIIKHEDYGLYDKPIFKELLGEKIAEVINQKDMKKLLATMKYPEEVIDFDNKDISEFTEAYKLSKKGKELKD
;
A
#
# COMPACT_ATOMS: atom_id res chain seq x y z
N MET A 1 -45.87 -15.06 2.41
CA MET A 1 -45.05 -15.28 1.20
C MET A 1 -43.61 -15.21 1.64
N LYS A 2 -42.95 -16.35 1.68
CA LYS A 2 -41.51 -16.44 1.98
C LYS A 2 -40.76 -15.92 0.76
N ASP A 3 -39.71 -15.15 1.00
CA ASP A 3 -38.73 -14.73 0.00
C ASP A 3 -38.27 -15.97 -0.77
N ALA A 4 -38.84 -16.19 -1.95
CA ALA A 4 -38.28 -17.12 -2.90
C ALA A 4 -37.00 -16.43 -3.37
N ILE A 5 -35.86 -16.87 -2.87
CA ILE A 5 -34.60 -16.68 -3.58
C ILE A 5 -34.91 -17.11 -5.01
N ASP A 6 -34.77 -16.19 -5.95
CA ASP A 6 -35.00 -16.46 -7.37
C ASP A 6 -33.94 -17.46 -7.83
N TYR A 7 -34.27 -18.75 -7.70
CA TYR A 7 -33.39 -19.86 -8.01
C TYR A 7 -32.92 -19.81 -9.46
N SER A 8 -33.71 -19.21 -10.36
CA SER A 8 -33.37 -19.02 -11.77
C SER A 8 -32.29 -17.95 -11.95
N ALA A 9 -32.38 -16.81 -11.25
CA ALA A 9 -31.33 -15.78 -11.26
C ALA A 9 -30.00 -16.31 -10.70
N LEU A 10 -30.06 -17.05 -9.58
CA LEU A 10 -28.89 -17.68 -8.99
C LEU A 10 -28.28 -18.75 -9.91
N THR A 11 -29.12 -19.57 -10.55
CA THR A 11 -28.69 -20.61 -11.49
C THR A 11 -27.98 -19.99 -12.69
N LEU A 12 -28.54 -18.93 -13.29
CA LEU A 12 -27.91 -18.22 -14.39
C LEU A 12 -26.54 -17.66 -13.97
N LYS A 13 -26.45 -16.99 -12.81
CA LYS A 13 -25.18 -16.45 -12.30
C LYS A 13 -24.12 -17.55 -12.11
N LEU A 14 -24.52 -18.70 -11.57
CA LEU A 14 -23.60 -19.84 -11.39
C LEU A 14 -23.14 -20.43 -12.72
N LEU A 15 -24.03 -20.56 -13.70
CA LEU A 15 -23.68 -21.04 -15.04
C LEU A 15 -22.68 -20.10 -15.73
N ILE A 16 -22.94 -18.78 -15.68
CA ILE A 16 -22.03 -17.76 -16.22
C ILE A 16 -20.65 -17.86 -15.56
N LYS A 17 -20.59 -17.83 -14.23
CA LYS A 17 -19.31 -17.86 -13.48
C LYS A 17 -18.54 -19.18 -13.64
N SER A 18 -19.23 -20.28 -13.86
CA SER A 18 -18.57 -21.56 -14.15
C SER A 18 -17.91 -21.59 -15.54
N GLY A 19 -18.18 -20.59 -16.40
CA GLY A 19 -17.75 -20.60 -17.79
C GLY A 19 -18.51 -21.64 -18.64
N SER A 20 -19.73 -22.00 -18.25
CA SER A 20 -20.52 -22.99 -18.97
C SER A 20 -21.35 -22.34 -20.08
N ILE A 21 -20.75 -22.18 -21.26
CA ILE A 21 -21.40 -21.57 -22.43
C ILE A 21 -22.62 -22.40 -22.85
N GLU A 22 -22.47 -23.74 -22.93
CA GLU A 22 -23.57 -24.65 -23.29
C GLU A 22 -24.67 -24.66 -22.22
N GLY A 23 -24.31 -24.63 -20.93
CA GLY A 23 -25.27 -24.56 -19.83
C GLY A 23 -26.06 -23.24 -19.84
N THR A 24 -25.39 -22.12 -20.08
CA THR A 24 -26.01 -20.80 -20.20
C THR A 24 -26.97 -20.75 -21.40
N ASN A 25 -26.58 -21.28 -22.56
CA ASN A 25 -27.48 -21.38 -23.72
C ASN A 25 -28.71 -22.23 -23.44
N LYS A 26 -28.54 -23.43 -22.88
CA LYS A 26 -29.66 -24.32 -22.51
C LYS A 26 -30.61 -23.67 -21.51
N PHE A 27 -30.08 -22.92 -20.55
CA PHE A 27 -30.90 -22.20 -19.59
C PHE A 27 -31.84 -21.19 -20.28
N PHE A 28 -31.34 -20.42 -21.24
CA PHE A 28 -32.18 -19.50 -22.03
C PHE A 28 -33.15 -20.23 -22.97
N GLU A 29 -32.75 -21.33 -23.60
CA GLU A 29 -33.65 -22.16 -24.41
C GLU A 29 -34.82 -22.73 -23.60
N GLU A 30 -34.58 -23.17 -22.37
CA GLU A 30 -35.64 -23.65 -21.47
C GLU A 30 -36.54 -22.50 -20.99
N LEU A 31 -35.98 -21.32 -20.72
CA LEU A 31 -36.78 -20.14 -20.41
C LEU A 31 -37.70 -19.77 -21.57
N GLU A 32 -37.19 -19.72 -22.80
CA GLU A 32 -37.97 -19.38 -24.01
C GLU A 32 -39.16 -20.33 -24.28
N LYS A 33 -39.11 -21.56 -23.77
CA LYS A 33 -40.24 -22.51 -23.85
C LYS A 33 -41.40 -22.13 -22.92
N ASP A 34 -41.17 -21.28 -21.93
CA ASP A 34 -42.19 -20.68 -21.07
C ASP A 34 -42.21 -19.14 -21.22
N PRO A 35 -42.87 -18.61 -22.26
CA PRO A 35 -42.97 -17.17 -22.53
C PRO A 35 -43.71 -16.38 -21.44
N THR A 36 -44.33 -17.06 -20.47
CA THR A 36 -45.01 -16.42 -19.33
C THR A 36 -44.10 -16.27 -18.11
N HIS A 37 -42.90 -16.83 -18.16
CA HIS A 37 -41.92 -16.70 -17.09
C HIS A 37 -41.56 -15.23 -16.90
N GLU A 38 -41.76 -14.70 -15.69
CA GLU A 38 -41.54 -13.28 -15.33
C GLU A 38 -40.12 -12.77 -15.65
N LEU A 39 -39.19 -13.70 -15.88
CA LEU A 39 -37.78 -13.47 -16.10
C LEU A 39 -37.42 -13.24 -17.58
N ILE A 40 -38.25 -13.65 -18.54
CA ILE A 40 -37.96 -13.41 -19.97
C ILE A 40 -37.81 -11.90 -20.22
N ASN A 41 -38.76 -11.09 -19.78
CA ASN A 41 -38.69 -9.64 -19.98
C ASN A 41 -37.58 -8.96 -19.16
N MET A 42 -37.07 -9.61 -18.11
CA MET A 42 -35.96 -9.10 -17.30
C MET A 42 -34.59 -9.44 -17.89
N TYR A 43 -34.45 -10.57 -18.60
CA TYR A 43 -33.15 -11.09 -19.05
C TYR A 43 -32.97 -11.17 -20.57
N GLU A 44 -34.01 -11.04 -21.40
CA GLU A 44 -33.87 -11.04 -22.87
C GLU A 44 -32.85 -9.99 -23.39
N PRO A 45 -32.77 -8.76 -22.83
CA PRO A 45 -31.73 -7.79 -23.18
C PRO A 45 -30.32 -8.22 -22.78
N TRP A 46 -30.19 -9.21 -21.89
CA TRP A 46 -28.94 -9.64 -21.27
C TRP A 46 -28.47 -11.00 -21.79
N LYS A 47 -29.27 -11.75 -22.56
CA LYS A 47 -28.91 -13.09 -23.07
C LYS A 47 -27.56 -13.11 -23.77
N GLU A 48 -27.36 -12.21 -24.73
CA GLU A 48 -26.10 -12.09 -25.48
C GLU A 48 -24.93 -11.72 -24.54
N ASN A 49 -25.16 -10.80 -23.60
CA ASN A 49 -24.17 -10.39 -22.61
C ASN A 49 -23.81 -11.52 -21.63
N SER A 50 -24.77 -12.30 -21.17
CA SER A 50 -24.56 -13.44 -20.27
C SER A 50 -23.80 -14.58 -20.95
N ILE A 51 -24.06 -14.81 -22.24
CA ILE A 51 -23.29 -15.78 -23.03
C ILE A 51 -21.86 -15.27 -23.20
N ILE A 52 -21.66 -14.01 -23.56
CA ILE A 52 -20.32 -13.41 -23.71
C ILE A 52 -19.56 -13.38 -22.36
N GLU A 53 -20.24 -13.07 -21.25
CA GLU A 53 -19.65 -13.12 -19.90
C GLU A 53 -19.28 -14.55 -19.50
N SER A 54 -20.12 -15.53 -19.83
CA SER A 54 -19.78 -16.95 -19.65
C SER A 54 -18.60 -17.37 -20.52
N GLU A 55 -18.47 -16.86 -21.74
CA GLU A 55 -17.30 -17.09 -22.59
C GLU A 55 -16.03 -16.50 -21.97
N HIS A 56 -16.11 -15.32 -21.35
CA HIS A 56 -14.97 -14.74 -20.62
C HIS A 56 -14.54 -15.62 -19.45
N TYR A 57 -15.47 -16.02 -18.58
CA TYR A 57 -15.15 -16.92 -17.46
C TYR A 57 -14.63 -18.28 -17.95
N HIS A 58 -15.13 -18.77 -19.09
CA HIS A 58 -14.61 -19.99 -19.72
C HIS A 58 -13.14 -19.84 -20.12
N LEU A 59 -12.79 -18.74 -20.79
CA LEU A 59 -11.41 -18.44 -21.17
C LEU A 59 -10.51 -18.28 -19.93
N ILE A 60 -10.98 -17.56 -18.90
CA ILE A 60 -10.30 -17.39 -17.61
C ILE A 60 -10.02 -18.76 -16.96
N ASN A 61 -11.02 -19.64 -16.87
CA ASN A 61 -10.93 -20.95 -16.22
C ASN A 61 -10.10 -21.97 -17.02
N GLN A 62 -10.15 -21.93 -18.35
CA GLN A 62 -9.37 -22.83 -19.21
C GLN A 62 -7.88 -22.49 -19.19
N SER A 63 -7.55 -21.23 -19.02
CA SER A 63 -6.15 -20.81 -18.99
C SER A 63 -5.41 -21.36 -17.78
N GLY A 64 -6.07 -21.64 -16.64
CA GLY A 64 -5.53 -22.31 -15.44
C GLY A 64 -4.43 -21.52 -14.72
N ASP A 65 -3.43 -21.14 -15.51
CA ASP A 65 -2.50 -20.05 -15.36
C ASP A 65 -2.97 -18.90 -16.28
N LEU A 66 -3.79 -18.00 -15.75
CA LEU A 66 -4.27 -16.82 -16.47
C LEU A 66 -3.19 -15.88 -17.01
N PHE A 67 -1.92 -16.19 -16.78
CA PHE A 67 -0.80 -15.31 -17.05
C PHE A 67 0.31 -16.01 -17.81
N THR A 68 0.05 -17.01 -18.66
CA THR A 68 1.11 -17.68 -19.45
C THR A 68 0.87 -17.80 -20.97
N TYR A 69 -0.29 -17.40 -21.53
CA TYR A 69 -0.51 -17.39 -22.99
C TYR A 69 -1.45 -16.25 -23.42
N SER A 70 -0.89 -15.09 -23.79
CA SER A 70 -1.60 -13.80 -23.87
C SER A 70 -2.14 -13.39 -25.25
N GLU A 71 -1.58 -13.87 -26.36
CA GLU A 71 -1.94 -13.37 -27.69
C GLU A 71 -3.35 -13.83 -28.13
N HIS A 72 -3.68 -15.11 -27.91
CA HIS A 72 -4.99 -15.66 -28.27
C HIS A 72 -6.14 -15.01 -27.47
N TYR A 73 -5.89 -14.68 -26.21
CA TYR A 73 -6.88 -14.04 -25.35
C TYR A 73 -7.11 -12.57 -25.76
N CYS A 74 -6.04 -11.80 -25.99
CA CYS A 74 -6.15 -10.42 -26.48
C CYS A 74 -6.80 -10.35 -27.88
N ASN A 75 -6.48 -11.31 -28.76
CA ASN A 75 -7.13 -11.43 -30.06
C ASN A 75 -8.62 -11.77 -29.95
N ALA A 76 -9.01 -12.57 -28.95
CA ALA A 76 -10.41 -12.84 -28.67
C ALA A 76 -11.13 -11.56 -28.22
N LEU A 77 -10.56 -10.82 -27.26
CA LEU A 77 -11.15 -9.57 -26.74
C LEU A 77 -11.33 -8.47 -27.80
N ASN A 78 -10.53 -8.49 -28.87
CA ASN A 78 -10.65 -7.56 -29.99
C ASN A 78 -11.71 -7.94 -31.03
N GLN A 79 -12.41 -9.06 -30.90
CA GLN A 79 -13.50 -9.39 -31.83
C GLN A 79 -14.71 -8.48 -31.56
N ASP A 80 -15.46 -8.12 -32.61
CA ASP A 80 -16.58 -7.18 -32.57
C ASP A 80 -17.58 -7.44 -31.43
N LYS A 81 -17.86 -8.73 -31.14
CA LYS A 81 -18.79 -9.12 -30.07
C LYS A 81 -18.30 -8.70 -28.69
N TYR A 82 -17.00 -8.80 -28.42
CA TYR A 82 -16.38 -8.42 -27.16
C TYR A 82 -16.23 -6.90 -27.05
N VAL A 83 -15.84 -6.25 -28.13
CA VAL A 83 -15.78 -4.77 -28.20
C VAL A 83 -17.16 -4.18 -27.90
N LYS A 84 -18.23 -4.70 -28.52
CA LYS A 84 -19.60 -4.25 -28.27
C LYS A 84 -20.02 -4.52 -26.82
N PHE A 85 -19.78 -5.73 -26.32
CA PHE A 85 -20.05 -6.08 -24.92
C PHE A 85 -19.40 -5.07 -23.98
N TRP A 86 -18.10 -4.82 -24.12
CA TRP A 86 -17.38 -3.92 -23.22
C TRP A 86 -17.81 -2.46 -23.35
N ASN A 87 -18.20 -1.99 -24.53
CA ASN A 87 -18.77 -0.65 -24.71
C ASN A 87 -20.11 -0.46 -23.99
N GLU A 88 -20.86 -1.55 -23.78
CA GLU A 88 -22.21 -1.53 -23.20
C GLU A 88 -22.25 -2.11 -21.76
N SER A 89 -21.18 -2.78 -21.32
CA SER A 89 -21.14 -3.55 -20.08
C SER A 89 -21.09 -2.70 -18.82
N ILE A 90 -21.82 -3.17 -17.80
CA ILE A 90 -21.80 -2.69 -16.41
C ILE A 90 -21.32 -3.77 -15.43
N SER A 91 -20.70 -4.85 -15.92
CA SER A 91 -20.25 -5.95 -15.05
C SER A 91 -19.00 -5.54 -14.25
N VAL A 92 -19.24 -4.78 -13.18
CA VAL A 92 -18.25 -4.38 -12.18
C VAL A 92 -17.54 -5.59 -11.58
N GLU A 93 -18.28 -6.68 -11.39
CA GLU A 93 -17.75 -7.93 -10.83
C GLU A 93 -16.71 -8.54 -11.78
N LEU A 94 -17.00 -8.66 -13.07
CA LEU A 94 -16.05 -9.16 -14.06
C LEU A 94 -14.83 -8.23 -14.18
N LEU A 95 -15.03 -6.90 -14.21
CA LEU A 95 -13.93 -5.92 -14.17
C LEU A 95 -13.06 -6.08 -12.91
N GLY A 96 -13.66 -6.37 -11.76
CA GLY A 96 -12.95 -6.63 -10.51
C GLY A 96 -12.15 -7.93 -10.56
N ASP A 97 -12.72 -9.00 -11.11
CA ASP A 97 -12.05 -10.29 -11.28
C ASP A 97 -10.83 -10.19 -12.21
N PHE A 98 -10.89 -9.32 -13.24
CA PHE A 98 -9.74 -9.01 -14.10
C PHE A 98 -8.58 -8.39 -13.34
N LEU A 99 -8.87 -7.40 -12.48
CA LEU A 99 -7.85 -6.73 -11.67
C LEU A 99 -7.27 -7.68 -10.62
N ASP A 100 -8.10 -8.49 -9.97
CA ASP A 100 -7.63 -9.48 -8.99
C ASP A 100 -6.67 -10.48 -9.63
N GLY A 101 -7.00 -10.95 -10.83
CA GLY A 101 -6.09 -11.78 -11.62
C GLY A 101 -4.75 -11.09 -11.82
N LEU A 102 -4.77 -9.86 -12.37
CA LEU A 102 -3.54 -9.11 -12.62
C LEU A 102 -2.70 -8.87 -11.36
N ILE A 103 -3.33 -8.53 -10.23
CA ILE A 103 -2.65 -8.33 -8.95
C ILE A 103 -1.99 -9.64 -8.50
N MET A 104 -2.72 -10.75 -8.50
CA MET A 104 -2.18 -12.06 -8.11
C MET A 104 -0.99 -12.47 -8.99
N GLY A 105 -1.08 -12.21 -10.29
CA GLY A 105 0.03 -12.48 -11.19
C GLY A 105 1.24 -11.58 -10.96
N THR A 106 1.01 -10.29 -10.66
CA THR A 106 2.07 -9.32 -10.34
C THR A 106 2.79 -9.68 -9.03
N ASP A 107 2.03 -10.12 -8.02
CA ASP A 107 2.56 -10.55 -6.71
C ASP A 107 3.33 -11.88 -6.77
N SER A 108 3.02 -12.74 -7.75
CA SER A 108 3.63 -14.07 -7.90
C SER A 108 5.02 -14.05 -8.56
N GLY A 109 5.52 -12.88 -8.97
CA GLY A 109 6.85 -12.68 -9.55
C GLY A 109 6.82 -12.34 -11.04
N MET A 110 7.48 -11.22 -11.41
CA MET A 110 7.47 -10.69 -12.78
C MET A 110 8.16 -11.57 -13.83
N GLU A 111 8.97 -12.55 -13.45
CA GLU A 111 9.64 -13.46 -14.41
C GLU A 111 8.63 -14.19 -15.32
N ALA A 112 7.48 -14.60 -14.77
CA ALA A 112 6.41 -15.20 -15.58
C ALA A 112 5.77 -14.20 -16.55
N TYR A 113 5.70 -12.92 -16.20
CA TYR A 113 5.18 -11.85 -17.08
C TYR A 113 6.21 -11.38 -18.10
N ALA A 114 7.49 -11.60 -17.84
CA ALA A 114 8.60 -11.13 -18.64
C ALA A 114 8.78 -11.90 -19.95
N ASP A 115 8.61 -13.21 -19.88
CA ASP A 115 8.72 -14.12 -21.02
C ASP A 115 7.46 -14.15 -21.90
N LEU A 116 6.47 -13.31 -21.59
CA LEU A 116 5.19 -13.30 -22.27
C LEU A 116 4.99 -12.00 -23.05
N PRO A 117 4.37 -12.07 -24.24
CA PRO A 117 3.84 -10.87 -24.88
C PRO A 117 2.96 -10.15 -23.85
N PRO A 118 3.19 -8.85 -23.60
CA PRO A 118 2.55 -8.15 -22.49
C PRO A 118 1.03 -8.32 -22.58
N PHE A 119 0.44 -8.66 -21.43
CA PHE A 119 -1.00 -8.78 -21.24
C PHE A 119 -1.65 -7.41 -21.50
N ASP A 120 -2.02 -7.14 -22.76
CA ASP A 120 -2.28 -5.76 -23.22
C ASP A 120 -3.76 -5.36 -23.19
N PHE A 121 -4.61 -6.11 -22.47
CA PHE A 121 -6.05 -5.84 -22.47
C PHE A 121 -6.38 -4.49 -21.81
N LEU A 122 -5.56 -4.01 -20.85
CA LEU A 122 -5.71 -2.67 -20.27
C LEU A 122 -5.23 -1.54 -21.21
N LYS A 123 -4.66 -1.84 -22.39
CA LYS A 123 -4.50 -0.86 -23.48
C LYS A 123 -5.64 -0.88 -24.48
N LEU A 124 -6.60 -1.80 -24.35
CA LEU A 124 -7.78 -1.81 -25.22
C LEU A 124 -8.73 -0.71 -24.79
N ASP A 125 -8.93 0.28 -25.67
CA ASP A 125 -9.75 1.47 -25.39
C ASP A 125 -11.15 1.12 -24.85
N HIS A 126 -11.78 0.08 -25.39
CA HIS A 126 -13.12 -0.34 -24.95
C HIS A 126 -13.14 -0.89 -23.52
N ILE A 127 -12.06 -1.54 -23.07
CA ILE A 127 -11.89 -2.01 -21.69
C ILE A 127 -11.61 -0.82 -20.77
N VAL A 128 -10.69 0.06 -21.15
CA VAL A 128 -10.37 1.26 -20.37
C VAL A 128 -11.64 2.09 -20.16
N GLN A 129 -12.41 2.33 -21.22
CA GLN A 129 -13.68 3.04 -21.12
C GLN A 129 -14.71 2.29 -20.26
N ALA A 130 -14.72 0.96 -20.27
CA ALA A 130 -15.58 0.17 -19.40
C ALA A 130 -15.23 0.37 -17.92
N TYR A 131 -13.94 0.38 -17.56
CA TYR A 131 -13.50 0.75 -16.22
C TYR A 131 -13.94 2.18 -15.88
N GLU A 132 -13.62 3.16 -16.72
CA GLU A 132 -13.95 4.58 -16.49
C GLU A 132 -15.44 4.82 -16.24
N ARG A 133 -16.32 4.15 -17.00
CA ARG A 133 -17.78 4.27 -16.83
C ARG A 133 -18.30 3.64 -15.54
N ASN A 134 -17.61 2.62 -15.03
CA ASN A 134 -18.09 1.78 -13.93
C ASN A 134 -17.29 1.96 -12.64
N LEU A 135 -16.39 2.95 -12.56
CA LEU A 135 -15.59 3.23 -11.36
C LEU A 135 -16.48 3.40 -10.13
N ASN A 136 -16.17 2.62 -9.10
CA ASN A 136 -16.72 2.73 -7.75
C ASN A 136 -15.58 2.59 -6.74
N ASP A 137 -15.86 2.71 -5.44
CA ASP A 137 -14.83 2.67 -4.40
C ASP A 137 -14.01 1.35 -4.42
N ASP A 138 -14.66 0.22 -4.69
CA ASP A 138 -14.02 -1.10 -4.73
C ASP A 138 -13.06 -1.22 -5.93
N LEU A 139 -13.54 -0.92 -7.14
CA LEU A 139 -12.70 -0.90 -8.34
C LEU A 139 -11.59 0.13 -8.24
N THR A 140 -11.85 1.28 -7.63
CA THR A 140 -10.84 2.32 -7.40
C THR A 140 -9.71 1.78 -6.53
N GLU A 141 -10.04 1.10 -5.43
CA GLU A 141 -9.05 0.51 -4.53
C GLU A 141 -8.29 -0.65 -5.20
N LYS A 142 -8.96 -1.47 -6.01
CA LYS A 142 -8.30 -2.53 -6.80
C LYS A 142 -7.35 -1.97 -7.85
N ILE A 143 -7.76 -0.94 -8.60
CA ILE A 143 -6.89 -0.25 -9.57
C ILE A 143 -5.69 0.36 -8.83
N LYS A 144 -5.91 1.01 -7.69
CA LYS A 144 -4.83 1.56 -6.87
C LYS A 144 -3.83 0.48 -6.46
N LYS A 145 -4.30 -0.65 -5.93
CA LYS A 145 -3.45 -1.80 -5.56
C LYS A 145 -2.68 -2.36 -6.75
N PHE A 146 -3.33 -2.53 -7.89
CA PHE A 146 -2.68 -2.96 -9.13
C PHE A 146 -1.56 -1.99 -9.55
N VAL A 147 -1.82 -0.69 -9.51
CA VAL A 147 -0.83 0.34 -9.88
C VAL A 147 0.34 0.38 -8.88
N GLU A 148 0.06 0.32 -7.58
CA GLU A 148 1.08 0.29 -6.52
C GLU A 148 1.94 -0.97 -6.58
N ALA A 149 1.31 -2.15 -6.74
CA ALA A 149 2.00 -3.41 -6.94
C ALA A 149 2.86 -3.35 -8.20
N GLY A 150 2.29 -2.86 -9.30
CA GLY A 150 2.99 -2.82 -10.57
C GLY A 150 4.21 -1.89 -10.55
N TYR A 151 4.11 -0.70 -9.96
CA TYR A 151 5.30 0.15 -9.78
C TYR A 151 6.28 -0.47 -8.78
N SER A 152 5.82 -1.07 -7.67
CA SER A 152 6.71 -1.72 -6.69
C SER A 152 7.49 -2.86 -7.32
N SER A 153 6.85 -3.63 -8.20
CA SER A 153 7.52 -4.65 -8.98
C SER A 153 8.58 -4.01 -9.86
N VAL A 154 8.25 -3.04 -10.71
CA VAL A 154 9.23 -2.31 -11.57
C VAL A 154 10.42 -1.74 -10.79
N PHE A 155 10.20 -1.31 -9.54
CA PHE A 155 11.21 -0.71 -8.69
C PHE A 155 11.85 -1.68 -7.64
N SER A 156 11.64 -3.00 -7.78
CA SER A 156 12.28 -4.05 -6.99
C SER A 156 13.68 -4.42 -7.51
N SER A 157 14.64 -4.66 -6.62
CA SER A 157 16.04 -5.06 -6.95
C SER A 157 16.20 -6.39 -7.66
N TYR A 158 15.25 -7.29 -7.48
CA TYR A 158 15.40 -8.66 -7.92
C TYR A 158 15.04 -8.77 -9.40
N ASP A 159 16.07 -8.85 -10.25
CA ASP A 159 16.02 -9.32 -11.64
C ASP A 159 14.95 -8.66 -12.55
N ILE A 160 15.05 -7.34 -12.72
CA ILE A 160 14.24 -6.66 -13.74
C ILE A 160 15.11 -6.22 -14.91
N ASP A 161 14.90 -6.90 -16.04
CA ASP A 161 15.35 -6.48 -17.35
C ASP A 161 14.74 -5.11 -17.69
N ALA A 162 15.56 -4.18 -18.20
CA ALA A 162 15.12 -2.87 -18.66
C ALA A 162 13.96 -2.97 -19.68
N GLU A 163 13.90 -4.06 -20.45
CA GLU A 163 12.82 -4.34 -21.39
C GLU A 163 11.44 -4.49 -20.69
N LEU A 164 11.40 -4.96 -19.44
CA LEU A 164 10.18 -5.11 -18.65
C LEU A 164 9.64 -3.78 -18.15
N VAL A 165 10.54 -2.89 -17.75
CA VAL A 165 10.20 -1.52 -17.39
C VAL A 165 9.54 -0.83 -18.58
N GLU A 166 10.13 -0.93 -19.77
CA GLU A 166 9.60 -0.31 -20.98
C GLU A 166 8.23 -0.85 -21.39
N LYS A 167 7.97 -2.15 -21.19
CA LYS A 167 6.70 -2.79 -21.54
C LYS A 167 5.59 -2.52 -20.51
N TYR A 168 5.92 -2.51 -19.23
CA TYR A 168 4.93 -2.56 -18.15
C TYR A 168 4.55 -1.18 -17.60
N VAL A 169 5.51 -0.24 -17.54
CA VAL A 169 5.24 1.14 -17.09
C VAL A 169 4.12 1.83 -17.89
N PRO A 170 4.03 1.72 -19.23
CA PRO A 170 2.91 2.31 -19.98
C PRO A 170 1.53 1.81 -19.54
N LEU A 171 1.43 0.53 -19.15
CA LEU A 171 0.18 -0.09 -18.71
C LEU A 171 -0.34 0.55 -17.42
N ILE A 172 0.55 0.61 -16.42
CA ILE A 172 0.28 1.18 -15.10
C ILE A 172 0.05 2.70 -15.19
N ASN A 173 0.83 3.39 -16.03
CA ASN A 173 0.78 4.85 -16.18
C ASN A 173 -0.59 5.37 -16.62
N THR A 174 -1.37 4.57 -17.36
CA THR A 174 -2.76 4.88 -17.71
C THR A 174 -3.61 5.19 -16.47
N TRP A 175 -3.30 4.53 -15.35
CA TRP A 175 -4.07 4.55 -14.10
C TRP A 175 -3.35 5.29 -12.97
N LYS A 176 -2.24 5.98 -13.23
CA LYS A 176 -1.40 6.64 -12.21
C LYS A 176 -2.12 7.66 -11.32
N ARG A 177 -3.24 8.21 -11.79
CA ARG A 177 -4.05 9.21 -11.05
C ARG A 177 -4.68 8.65 -9.77
N PHE A 178 -4.74 7.32 -9.63
CA PHE A 178 -5.29 6.64 -8.45
C PHE A 178 -4.27 6.47 -7.32
N VAL A 179 -3.01 6.81 -7.56
CA VAL A 179 -1.91 6.66 -6.60
C VAL A 179 -1.32 8.03 -6.26
N ASP A 180 -0.93 8.19 -4.99
CA ASP A 180 -0.11 9.32 -4.54
C ASP A 180 1.34 9.10 -5.01
N LEU A 181 1.64 9.54 -6.23
CA LEU A 181 2.95 9.35 -6.85
C LEU A 181 4.10 9.96 -6.02
N PRO A 182 3.99 11.18 -5.44
CA PRO A 182 5.00 11.69 -4.52
C PRO A 182 5.28 10.79 -3.33
N LYS A 183 4.24 10.26 -2.68
CA LYS A 183 4.38 9.34 -1.56
C LYS A 183 5.05 8.04 -2.00
N PHE A 184 4.56 7.45 -3.10
CA PHE A 184 5.12 6.22 -3.66
C PHE A 184 6.62 6.35 -3.99
N VAL A 185 7.01 7.41 -4.72
CA VAL A 185 8.43 7.66 -5.07
C VAL A 185 9.28 7.86 -3.81
N SER A 186 8.75 8.54 -2.79
CA SER A 186 9.44 8.70 -1.51
C SER A 186 9.70 7.37 -0.82
N GLU A 187 8.74 6.45 -0.84
CA GLU A 187 8.86 5.12 -0.23
C GLU A 187 9.89 4.26 -0.97
N GLN A 188 9.86 4.26 -2.30
CA GLN A 188 10.85 3.54 -3.12
C GLN A 188 12.27 4.11 -2.94
N LEU A 189 12.43 5.43 -2.97
CA LEU A 189 13.74 6.06 -2.72
C LEU A 189 14.24 5.83 -1.29
N SER A 190 13.34 5.78 -0.31
CA SER A 190 13.72 5.46 1.07
C SER A 190 14.14 4.00 1.19
N TYR A 191 13.44 3.08 0.55
CA TYR A 191 13.83 1.67 0.52
C TYR A 191 15.23 1.48 -0.09
N ILE A 192 15.46 2.07 -1.26
CA ILE A 192 16.74 2.05 -1.98
C ILE A 192 17.85 2.79 -1.20
N GLY A 193 17.51 3.84 -0.46
CA GLY A 193 18.47 4.70 0.24
C GLY A 193 18.80 4.33 1.69
N ASN A 194 18.13 3.33 2.27
CA ASN A 194 18.14 3.07 3.72
C ASN A 194 18.87 1.78 4.16
N GLU A 195 19.62 1.09 3.29
CA GLU A 195 20.56 0.10 3.83
C GLU A 195 21.82 0.80 4.35
N ASP A 196 22.21 0.42 5.56
CA ASP A 196 23.37 0.96 6.31
C ASP A 196 24.73 0.73 5.60
N GLU A 197 24.76 0.05 4.45
CA GLU A 197 25.95 -0.30 3.67
C GLU A 197 26.32 0.75 2.60
N PHE A 198 25.44 1.73 2.30
CA PHE A 198 25.72 2.74 1.26
C PHE A 198 26.45 3.97 1.82
N SER A 199 27.76 3.84 2.07
CA SER A 199 28.62 5.00 2.41
C SER A 199 29.00 5.85 1.19
N SER A 200 28.96 5.29 -0.03
CA SER A 200 29.14 5.99 -1.30
C SER A 200 28.50 5.20 -2.45
N LEU A 201 28.27 5.85 -3.61
CA LEU A 201 27.80 5.17 -4.82
C LEU A 201 28.79 4.14 -5.39
N GLU A 202 30.05 4.15 -4.92
CA GLU A 202 31.04 3.12 -5.25
C GLU A 202 30.83 1.82 -4.44
N ALA A 203 30.09 1.87 -3.33
CA ALA A 203 29.71 0.68 -2.56
C ALA A 203 28.54 -0.11 -3.18
N LEU A 204 27.90 0.43 -4.23
CA LEU A 204 26.84 -0.24 -4.99
C LEU A 204 27.38 -1.25 -6.03
N GLU A 205 28.69 -1.46 -6.12
CA GLU A 205 29.27 -2.29 -7.18
C GLU A 205 29.21 -3.79 -6.89
N GLU A 206 29.14 -4.24 -5.63
CA GLU A 206 29.03 -5.67 -5.30
C GLU A 206 28.36 -5.86 -3.93
N ASP A 207 27.02 -5.77 -3.86
CA ASP A 207 26.28 -6.29 -2.71
C ASP A 207 25.84 -7.73 -3.00
N GLU A 208 26.13 -8.65 -2.07
CA GLU A 208 25.65 -10.03 -2.06
C GLU A 208 24.11 -10.12 -2.09
N LYS A 209 23.39 -9.01 -1.83
CA LYS A 209 21.92 -8.91 -1.87
C LYS A 209 21.30 -8.52 -3.22
N GLY A 210 22.10 -8.28 -4.26
CA GLY A 210 21.60 -8.17 -5.64
C GLY A 210 21.08 -6.79 -6.09
N TYR A 211 21.30 -5.72 -5.32
CA TYR A 211 21.01 -4.35 -5.80
C TYR A 211 22.16 -3.84 -6.69
N SER A 212 21.95 -3.71 -7.99
CA SER A 212 22.96 -3.18 -8.92
C SER A 212 22.87 -1.66 -9.09
N LYS A 213 24.02 -1.01 -9.20
CA LYS A 213 24.15 0.40 -9.62
C LYS A 213 23.40 0.72 -10.92
N ASP A 214 23.33 -0.25 -11.82
CA ASP A 214 22.63 -0.11 -13.10
C ASP A 214 21.11 -0.03 -12.90
N PHE A 215 20.55 -0.85 -12.00
CA PHE A 215 19.15 -0.78 -11.61
C PHE A 215 18.81 0.60 -11.02
N PHE A 216 19.64 1.10 -10.10
CA PHE A 216 19.46 2.43 -9.52
C PHE A 216 19.37 3.51 -10.61
N TYR A 217 20.29 3.48 -11.59
CA TYR A 217 20.28 4.46 -12.66
C TYR A 217 19.17 4.29 -13.70
N ALA A 218 18.62 3.09 -13.84
CA ALA A 218 17.44 2.83 -14.67
C ALA A 218 16.15 3.32 -13.99
N ALA A 219 16.04 3.13 -12.67
CA ALA A 219 14.87 3.50 -11.88
C ALA A 219 14.69 5.03 -11.75
N ILE A 220 15.78 5.77 -11.51
CA ILE A 220 15.73 7.21 -11.22
C ILE A 220 15.05 8.05 -12.33
N PRO A 221 15.39 7.90 -13.63
CA PRO A 221 14.69 8.58 -14.72
C PRO A 221 13.18 8.34 -14.70
N LYS A 222 12.74 7.11 -14.42
CA LYS A 222 11.32 6.77 -14.36
C LYS A 222 10.63 7.41 -13.17
N MET A 223 11.28 7.46 -12.01
CA MET A 223 10.75 8.21 -10.86
C MET A 223 10.65 9.72 -11.15
N ILE A 224 11.63 10.31 -11.85
CA ILE A 224 11.56 11.71 -12.31
C ILE A 224 10.39 11.92 -13.26
N GLU A 225 10.16 11.02 -14.22
CA GLU A 225 9.02 11.07 -15.15
C GLU A 225 7.66 11.03 -14.40
N LEU A 226 7.58 10.31 -13.28
CA LEU A 226 6.33 10.15 -12.51
C LEU A 226 5.92 11.42 -11.76
N VAL A 227 6.86 12.09 -11.08
CA VAL A 227 6.55 13.23 -10.20
C VAL A 227 7.04 14.59 -10.73
N GLY A 228 7.89 14.58 -11.75
CA GLY A 228 8.55 15.76 -12.32
C GLY A 228 9.83 16.14 -11.58
N GLU A 229 10.77 16.77 -12.29
CA GLU A 229 12.13 17.09 -11.81
C GLU A 229 12.16 17.87 -10.48
N LYS A 230 11.31 18.89 -10.35
CA LYS A 230 11.27 19.75 -9.15
C LYS A 230 10.79 18.98 -7.92
N GLU A 231 9.74 18.18 -8.08
CA GLU A 231 9.16 17.39 -6.99
C GLU A 231 10.08 16.22 -6.63
N PHE A 232 10.65 15.55 -7.65
CA PHE A 232 11.65 14.51 -7.45
C PHE A 232 12.86 15.05 -6.69
N SER A 233 13.39 16.22 -7.07
CA SER A 233 14.52 16.85 -6.38
C SER A 233 14.21 17.08 -4.89
N ARG A 234 13.01 17.58 -4.56
CA ARG A 234 12.54 17.71 -3.18
C ARG A 234 12.50 16.36 -2.45
N ILE A 235 11.89 15.35 -3.05
CA ILE A 235 11.76 14.01 -2.44
C ILE A 235 13.13 13.36 -2.24
N ALA A 236 14.02 13.45 -3.24
CA ALA A 236 15.39 12.93 -3.16
C ALA A 236 16.17 13.58 -2.01
N HIS A 237 16.03 14.89 -1.81
CA HIS A 237 16.62 15.61 -0.67
C HIS A 237 16.09 15.14 0.69
N ASP A 238 14.83 14.70 0.77
CA ASP A 238 14.20 14.24 2.01
C ASP A 238 14.46 12.74 2.30
N ALA A 239 14.62 11.92 1.25
CA ALA A 239 14.72 10.46 1.33
C ALA A 239 16.15 9.91 1.23
N LEU A 240 17.07 10.58 0.50
CA LEU A 240 18.44 10.11 0.27
C LEU A 240 19.46 10.79 1.21
N ARG A 241 20.59 10.12 1.44
CA ARG A 241 21.76 10.72 2.12
C ARG A 241 22.32 11.88 1.28
N GLU A 242 22.89 12.90 1.94
CA GLU A 242 23.37 14.14 1.29
C GLU A 242 24.34 13.89 0.13
N THR A 243 25.28 12.95 0.27
CA THR A 243 26.26 12.60 -0.78
C THR A 243 25.60 11.94 -1.99
N VAL A 244 24.67 11.00 -1.75
CA VAL A 244 23.93 10.29 -2.80
C VAL A 244 22.97 11.25 -3.51
N CYS A 245 22.25 12.07 -2.74
CA CYS A 245 21.36 13.11 -3.25
C CYS A 245 22.13 14.08 -4.15
N LYS A 246 23.29 14.58 -3.70
CA LYS A 246 24.12 15.49 -4.49
C LYS A 246 24.52 14.86 -5.82
N HIS A 247 24.96 13.61 -5.80
CA HIS A 247 25.31 12.88 -7.02
C HIS A 247 24.12 12.70 -7.97
N VAL A 248 22.95 12.34 -7.45
CA VAL A 248 21.72 12.19 -8.27
C VAL A 248 21.32 13.53 -8.89
N VAL A 249 21.34 14.61 -8.10
CA VAL A 249 21.02 15.95 -8.58
C VAL A 249 22.00 16.41 -9.66
N GLU A 250 23.29 16.17 -9.47
CA GLU A 250 24.34 16.50 -10.46
C GLU A 250 24.23 15.64 -11.72
N LYS A 251 24.03 14.32 -11.59
CA LYS A 251 23.98 13.39 -12.72
C LYS A 251 22.80 13.65 -13.66
N TYR A 252 21.64 13.97 -13.10
CA TYR A 252 20.41 14.17 -13.86
C TYR A 252 20.06 15.65 -14.08
N GLU A 253 21.01 16.56 -13.81
CA GLU A 253 20.86 18.01 -14.00
C GLU A 253 19.59 18.57 -13.32
N LEU A 254 19.21 17.99 -12.18
CA LEU A 254 17.97 18.34 -11.50
C LEU A 254 18.07 19.75 -10.89
N PRO A 255 16.95 20.50 -10.84
CA PRO A 255 16.95 21.80 -10.17
C PRO A 255 17.35 21.62 -8.72
N GLU A 256 18.36 22.38 -8.29
CA GLU A 256 18.81 22.37 -6.90
C GLU A 256 17.62 22.74 -6.01
N TRP A 257 17.15 21.79 -5.21
CA TRP A 257 16.14 22.09 -4.22
C TRP A 257 16.85 22.70 -3.03
N ILE A 258 16.83 24.02 -2.98
CA ILE A 258 17.23 24.76 -1.79
C ILE A 258 16.07 24.64 -0.82
N PRO A 259 16.18 23.90 0.30
CA PRO A 259 15.17 23.96 1.34
C PRO A 259 14.92 25.43 1.65
N VAL A 260 13.66 25.87 1.58
CA VAL A 260 13.28 27.18 2.09
C VAL A 260 13.85 27.25 3.49
N LYS A 261 14.83 28.15 3.70
CA LYS A 261 15.45 28.39 5.00
C LYS A 261 14.45 29.09 5.91
N GLU A 262 13.32 28.47 6.19
CA GLU A 262 13.02 28.34 7.59
C GLU A 262 14.13 27.45 8.13
N LYS A 263 14.80 27.87 9.18
CA LYS A 263 15.54 26.93 10.01
C LYS A 263 14.51 26.39 11.00
N PRO A 264 13.65 25.40 10.66
CA PRO A 264 13.13 24.59 11.73
C PRO A 264 14.35 23.95 12.36
N ASN A 265 14.41 23.99 13.67
CA ASN A 265 15.50 23.37 14.40
C ASN A 265 15.60 21.92 13.90
N LYS A 266 16.79 21.36 13.61
CA LYS A 266 16.92 19.96 13.11
C LYS A 266 16.09 18.97 13.93
N PHE A 267 15.92 19.32 15.20
CA PHE A 267 15.04 18.71 16.18
C PHE A 267 13.53 18.80 15.89
N GLU A 268 13.00 19.97 15.51
CA GLU A 268 11.59 20.15 15.13
C GLU A 268 11.24 19.36 13.87
N LYS A 269 12.14 19.28 12.87
CA LYS A 269 11.95 18.40 11.70
C LYS A 269 11.94 16.91 12.09
N ALA A 270 12.77 16.52 13.06
CA ALA A 270 12.81 15.14 13.56
C ALA A 270 11.53 14.78 14.34
N ILE A 271 10.98 15.71 15.13
CA ILE A 271 9.71 15.54 15.83
C ILE A 271 8.51 15.54 14.87
N SER A 272 8.46 16.46 13.90
CA SER A 272 7.35 16.53 12.95
C SER A 272 7.23 15.28 12.07
N LYS A 273 8.35 14.59 11.81
CA LYS A 273 8.35 13.27 11.13
C LYS A 273 7.60 12.18 11.91
N TYR A 274 7.46 12.30 13.24
CA TYR A 274 6.61 11.40 14.03
C TYR A 274 5.12 11.79 13.99
N GLU A 275 4.81 13.01 13.53
CA GLU A 275 3.43 13.47 13.39
C GLU A 275 2.80 13.05 12.06
N THR A 276 3.62 12.75 11.04
CA THR A 276 3.20 12.18 9.76
C THR A 276 3.11 10.66 9.89
N ASP A 277 1.98 10.05 9.52
CA ASP A 277 1.67 8.62 9.71
C ASP A 277 2.62 7.61 9.02
N ASN A 278 3.71 8.09 8.38
CA ASN A 278 4.81 7.32 7.82
C ASN A 278 6.05 7.46 8.71
N PHE A 279 6.46 6.36 9.34
CA PHE A 279 7.50 6.31 10.36
C PHE A 279 8.92 6.16 9.74
N PRO A 280 9.85 7.09 9.96
CA PRO A 280 11.27 6.75 9.98
C PRO A 280 11.58 6.11 11.35
N MET A 281 12.13 4.90 11.34
CA MET A 281 12.53 4.16 12.56
C MET A 281 13.18 5.06 13.61
N ALA A 282 12.90 4.84 14.91
CA ALA A 282 13.52 5.57 16.03
C ALA A 282 15.06 5.65 15.95
N TRP A 283 15.67 4.71 15.22
CA TRP A 283 17.05 4.72 14.76
C TRP A 283 17.48 5.98 13.99
N SER A 284 16.62 6.57 13.16
CA SER A 284 16.85 7.84 12.47
C SER A 284 16.98 9.00 13.46
N LEU A 285 16.17 9.02 14.52
CA LEU A 285 16.27 10.01 15.60
C LEU A 285 17.57 9.81 16.41
N ILE A 286 17.92 8.55 16.71
CA ILE A 286 19.16 8.15 17.40
C ILE A 286 20.41 8.56 16.61
N ASN A 287 20.43 8.30 15.30
CA ASN A 287 21.54 8.63 14.42
C ASN A 287 21.64 10.14 14.15
N THR A 288 20.50 10.83 14.03
CA THR A 288 20.46 12.28 13.80
C THR A 288 20.84 13.06 15.07
N LEU A 289 20.62 12.49 16.27
CA LEU A 289 20.74 13.21 17.54
C LEU A 289 21.66 12.53 18.57
N LYS A 290 22.84 12.08 18.15
CA LYS A 290 23.93 11.64 19.06
C LYS A 290 24.33 12.66 20.15
N LYS A 291 23.74 13.87 20.18
CA LYS A 291 23.91 14.93 21.18
C LYS A 291 22.61 15.76 21.39
N VAL A 292 21.47 15.13 21.68
CA VAL A 292 20.29 15.89 22.15
C VAL A 292 20.64 16.69 23.40
N THR A 293 20.43 18.00 23.37
CA THR A 293 20.59 18.89 24.53
C THR A 293 19.50 18.63 25.57
N ASN A 294 19.72 19.00 26.84
CA ASN A 294 18.70 18.84 27.89
C ASN A 294 17.36 19.53 27.53
N LYS A 295 17.42 20.68 26.84
CA LYS A 295 16.21 21.37 26.35
C LYS A 295 15.43 20.51 25.35
N GLN A 296 16.12 19.83 24.46
CA GLN A 296 15.52 18.95 23.45
C GLN A 296 14.97 17.66 24.07
N LYS A 297 15.68 17.09 25.04
CA LYS A 297 15.18 15.94 25.80
C LYS A 297 13.84 16.24 26.49
N LYS A 298 13.74 17.42 27.11
CA LYS A 298 12.49 17.93 27.70
C LYS A 298 11.37 18.06 26.65
N GLN A 299 11.67 18.63 25.49
CA GLN A 299 10.68 18.77 24.40
C GLN A 299 10.21 17.41 23.85
N ILE A 300 11.09 16.40 23.80
CA ILE A 300 10.67 15.02 23.45
C ILE A 300 9.75 14.46 24.53
N SER A 301 10.08 14.63 25.82
CA SER A 301 9.21 14.20 26.92
C SER A 301 7.81 14.83 26.84
N GLU A 302 7.74 16.12 26.57
CA GLU A 302 6.48 16.85 26.37
C GLU A 302 5.69 16.29 25.18
N LYS A 303 6.36 16.06 24.05
CA LYS A 303 5.73 15.52 22.85
C LYS A 303 5.25 14.07 23.01
N MET A 304 6.01 13.23 23.71
CA MET A 304 5.60 11.86 24.01
C MET A 304 4.32 11.83 24.85
N ALA A 305 4.16 12.77 25.80
CA ALA A 305 2.94 12.90 26.58
C ALA A 305 1.75 13.39 25.73
N GLU A 306 1.98 14.28 24.76
CA GLU A 306 0.96 14.67 23.78
C GLU A 306 0.51 13.48 22.92
N TRP A 307 1.45 12.71 22.35
CA TRP A 307 1.13 11.54 21.52
C TRP A 307 0.35 10.46 22.25
N TYR A 308 0.61 10.29 23.55
CA TYR A 308 -0.18 9.41 24.40
C TYR A 308 -1.67 9.84 24.43
N CYS A 309 -1.93 11.14 24.47
CA CYS A 309 -3.30 11.68 24.41
C CYS A 309 -3.92 11.51 23.02
N ASP A 310 -3.15 11.73 21.96
CA ASP A 310 -3.62 11.71 20.57
C ASP A 310 -3.79 10.30 19.98
N GLY A 311 -3.59 9.24 20.79
CA GLY A 311 -3.73 7.86 20.35
C GLY A 311 -2.55 7.34 19.53
N LYS A 312 -1.45 8.09 19.47
CA LYS A 312 -0.19 7.73 18.80
C LYS A 312 0.75 6.97 19.75
N MET A 313 0.21 6.00 20.50
CA MET A 313 0.97 5.27 21.51
C MET A 313 2.16 4.49 20.94
N SER A 314 2.06 3.99 19.70
CA SER A 314 3.19 3.31 19.02
C SER A 314 4.44 4.18 18.94
N CYS A 315 4.29 5.50 18.76
CA CYS A 315 5.41 6.45 18.76
C CYS A 315 6.11 6.51 20.13
N VAL A 316 5.34 6.44 21.21
CA VAL A 316 5.84 6.42 22.59
C VAL A 316 6.56 5.10 22.86
N ASP A 317 5.97 3.97 22.46
CA ASP A 317 6.52 2.63 22.63
C ASP A 317 7.93 2.52 22.01
N ASP A 318 8.11 3.04 20.80
CA ASP A 318 9.38 2.91 20.08
C ASP A 318 10.49 3.78 20.67
N ILE A 319 10.19 4.96 21.23
CA ILE A 319 11.19 5.76 21.92
C ILE A 319 11.60 5.11 23.25
N ILE A 320 10.63 4.58 24.01
CA ILE A 320 10.89 3.89 25.28
C ILE A 320 11.78 2.65 25.08
N LYS A 321 11.59 1.88 23.99
CA LYS A 321 12.44 0.72 23.65
C LYS A 321 13.90 1.09 23.43
N HIS A 322 14.23 2.36 23.20
CA HIS A 322 15.57 2.83 22.87
C HIS A 322 16.10 3.83 23.93
N GLU A 323 15.64 3.68 25.17
CA GLU A 323 16.04 4.53 26.30
C GLU A 323 17.56 4.57 26.56
N ASP A 324 18.30 3.52 26.17
CA ASP A 324 19.76 3.45 26.32
C ASP A 324 20.51 4.62 25.64
N TYR A 325 19.86 5.31 24.69
CA TYR A 325 20.42 6.48 24.01
C TYR A 325 20.08 7.82 24.69
N GLY A 326 19.33 7.79 25.79
CA GLY A 326 18.96 8.96 26.59
C GLY A 326 18.20 10.00 25.77
N LEU A 327 17.23 9.57 24.98
CA LEU A 327 16.54 10.39 23.97
C LEU A 327 15.65 11.47 24.58
N TYR A 328 15.06 11.19 25.75
CA TYR A 328 14.15 12.11 26.43
C TYR A 328 14.59 12.31 27.89
N ASP A 329 13.96 13.29 28.55
CA ASP A 329 14.17 13.54 29.96
C ASP A 329 13.20 12.65 30.75
N LYS A 330 13.71 11.54 31.26
CA LYS A 330 12.91 10.49 31.91
C LYS A 330 12.15 10.98 33.15
N PRO A 331 12.74 11.75 34.08
CA PRO A 331 11.99 12.39 35.16
C PRO A 331 10.80 13.23 34.66
N ILE A 332 11.01 14.08 33.65
CA ILE A 332 9.95 14.93 33.10
C ILE A 332 8.87 14.08 32.42
N PHE A 333 9.26 13.09 31.61
CA PHE A 333 8.30 12.23 30.93
C PHE A 333 7.49 11.40 31.93
N LYS A 334 8.12 10.88 32.99
CA LYS A 334 7.46 10.14 34.06
C LYS A 334 6.34 10.97 34.70
N GLU A 335 6.65 12.21 35.08
CA GLU A 335 5.69 13.17 35.65
C GLU A 335 4.52 13.42 34.68
N LEU A 336 4.81 13.80 33.43
CA LEU A 336 3.80 14.08 32.42
C LEU A 336 2.94 12.87 32.08
N LEU A 337 3.55 11.68 31.94
CA LEU A 337 2.80 10.45 31.71
C LEU A 337 1.89 10.12 32.89
N GLY A 338 2.31 10.40 34.13
CA GLY A 338 1.48 10.27 35.32
C GLY A 338 0.21 11.13 35.24
N GLU A 339 0.36 12.40 34.85
CA GLU A 339 -0.79 13.29 34.59
C GLU A 339 -1.71 12.74 33.49
N LYS A 340 -1.14 12.21 32.40
CA LYS A 340 -1.92 11.68 31.29
C LYS A 340 -2.63 10.37 31.61
N ILE A 341 -2.02 9.50 32.42
CA ILE A 341 -2.70 8.30 32.94
C ILE A 341 -3.89 8.73 33.81
N ALA A 342 -3.74 9.74 34.68
CA ALA A 342 -4.84 10.26 35.49
C ALA A 342 -5.99 10.80 34.62
N GLU A 343 -5.68 11.53 33.55
CA GLU A 343 -6.67 11.98 32.54
C GLU A 343 -7.38 10.78 31.89
N VAL A 344 -6.65 9.75 31.46
CA VAL A 344 -7.20 8.54 30.82
C VAL A 344 -8.08 7.74 31.79
N ILE A 345 -7.73 7.66 33.08
CA ILE A 345 -8.56 7.06 34.13
C ILE A 345 -9.90 7.80 34.22
N ASN A 346 -9.87 9.14 34.26
CA ASN A 346 -11.07 9.98 34.30
C ASN A 346 -11.95 9.79 33.05
N GLN A 347 -11.32 9.59 31.88
CA GLN A 347 -12.00 9.30 30.61
C GLN A 347 -12.50 7.85 30.49
N LYS A 348 -12.08 6.95 31.39
CA LYS A 348 -12.39 5.51 31.39
C LYS A 348 -11.94 4.78 30.10
N ASP A 349 -10.86 5.23 29.46
CA ASP A 349 -10.30 4.58 28.28
C ASP A 349 -9.40 3.39 28.67
N MET A 350 -10.06 2.24 28.88
CA MET A 350 -9.41 1.00 29.28
C MET A 350 -8.37 0.48 28.29
N LYS A 351 -8.52 0.79 26.99
CA LYS A 351 -7.58 0.31 25.96
C LYS A 351 -6.21 0.97 26.15
N LYS A 352 -6.19 2.28 26.40
CA LYS A 352 -4.95 3.01 26.69
C LYS A 352 -4.32 2.60 28.01
N LEU A 353 -5.11 2.39 29.06
CA LEU A 353 -4.57 1.90 30.35
C LEU A 353 -3.89 0.53 30.18
N LEU A 354 -4.52 -0.41 29.50
CA LEU A 354 -3.92 -1.73 29.23
C LEU A 354 -2.64 -1.66 28.39
N ALA A 355 -2.60 -0.77 27.39
CA ALA A 355 -1.38 -0.55 26.61
C ALA A 355 -0.25 0.02 27.47
N THR A 356 -0.56 0.95 28.38
CA THR A 356 0.39 1.56 29.32
C THR A 356 1.02 0.54 30.28
N MET A 357 0.30 -0.53 30.64
CA MET A 357 0.85 -1.61 31.49
C MET A 357 2.05 -2.35 30.87
N LYS A 358 2.29 -2.17 29.56
CA LYS A 358 3.44 -2.75 28.86
C LYS A 358 4.72 -1.95 29.07
N TYR A 359 4.64 -0.69 29.51
CA TYR A 359 5.81 0.18 29.71
C TYR A 359 6.73 -0.34 30.82
N PRO A 360 8.01 0.04 30.83
CA PRO A 360 8.93 -0.29 31.91
C PRO A 360 8.57 0.49 33.17
N GLU A 361 8.87 -0.07 34.33
CA GLU A 361 8.53 0.54 35.64
C GLU A 361 9.14 1.94 35.80
N GLU A 362 10.29 2.17 35.21
CA GLU A 362 11.11 3.37 35.34
C GLU A 362 10.46 4.62 34.71
N VAL A 363 9.44 4.47 33.86
CA VAL A 363 8.70 5.59 33.27
C VAL A 363 7.32 5.80 33.91
N ILE A 364 6.90 4.93 34.84
CA ILE A 364 5.60 5.03 35.52
C ILE A 364 5.74 5.85 36.80
N ASP A 365 4.90 6.88 36.95
CA ASP A 365 4.91 7.73 38.15
C ASP A 365 4.20 7.13 39.36
N PHE A 366 4.85 6.15 40.00
CA PHE A 366 4.31 5.51 41.20
C PHE A 366 4.10 6.43 42.40
N ASP A 367 4.67 7.63 42.40
CA ASP A 367 4.52 8.61 43.48
C ASP A 367 3.30 9.53 43.26
N ASN A 368 2.69 9.49 42.06
CA ASN A 368 1.50 10.24 41.73
C ASN A 368 0.25 9.60 42.35
N LYS A 369 -0.42 10.36 43.23
CA LYS A 369 -1.59 9.90 43.99
C LYS A 369 -2.84 9.73 43.12
N ASP A 370 -2.95 10.45 42.01
CA ASP A 370 -4.13 10.42 41.14
C ASP A 370 -4.17 9.15 40.27
N ILE A 371 -3.08 8.39 40.23
CA ILE A 371 -2.99 7.10 39.51
C ILE A 371 -2.78 5.91 40.45
N SER A 372 -3.10 6.05 41.75
CA SER A 372 -2.82 5.01 42.76
C SER A 372 -3.47 3.66 42.41
N GLU A 373 -4.70 3.68 41.88
CA GLU A 373 -5.41 2.47 41.46
C GLU A 373 -4.72 1.77 40.27
N PHE A 374 -4.26 2.55 39.28
CA PHE A 374 -3.48 2.03 38.16
C PHE A 374 -2.14 1.46 38.62
N THR A 375 -1.46 2.15 39.55
CA THR A 375 -0.18 1.71 40.14
C THR A 375 -0.32 0.35 40.84
N GLU A 376 -1.39 0.14 41.59
CA GLU A 376 -1.66 -1.13 42.28
C GLU A 376 -1.89 -2.26 41.26
N ALA A 377 -2.75 -2.03 40.27
CA ALA A 377 -3.00 -2.98 39.18
C ALA A 377 -1.72 -3.29 38.37
N TYR A 378 -0.89 -2.28 38.12
CA TYR A 378 0.38 -2.41 37.43
C TYR A 378 1.33 -3.35 38.20
N LYS A 379 1.54 -3.10 39.49
CA LYS A 379 2.42 -3.92 40.36
C LYS A 379 1.93 -5.37 40.46
N LEU A 380 0.62 -5.59 40.56
CA LEU A 380 0.04 -6.94 40.58
C LEU A 380 0.27 -7.68 39.25
N SER A 381 0.16 -6.99 38.12
CA SER A 381 0.36 -7.62 36.80
C SER A 381 1.79 -8.10 36.55
N LYS A 382 2.78 -7.39 37.10
CA LYS A 382 4.20 -7.75 36.97
C LYS A 382 4.60 -8.86 37.94
N LYS A 383 4.10 -8.86 39.19
CA LYS A 383 4.25 -9.98 40.14
C LYS A 383 3.65 -11.29 39.63
N GLY A 384 2.57 -11.23 38.84
CA GLY A 384 1.99 -12.41 38.19
C GLY A 384 2.83 -13.02 37.08
N LYS A 385 3.81 -12.29 36.52
CA LYS A 385 4.79 -12.81 35.55
C LYS A 385 5.94 -13.55 36.24
N GLU A 386 6.41 -13.05 37.39
CA GLU A 386 7.48 -13.70 38.18
C GLU A 386 7.09 -15.05 38.80
N LEU A 387 5.79 -15.39 38.82
CA LEU A 387 5.27 -16.69 39.29
C LEU A 387 5.08 -17.72 38.16
N LYS A 388 5.37 -17.36 36.91
CA LYS A 388 5.25 -18.22 35.72
C LYS A 388 6.57 -18.54 35.02
N ASP A 389 7.67 -17.95 35.49
CA ASP A 389 9.04 -18.38 35.25
C ASP A 389 9.55 -19.11 36.51
#